data_AF-A0A379B6B0-F1
#
_entry.id   AF-A0A379B6B0-F1
#
_cell.length_a   1.000
_cell.length_b   1.000
_cell.length_c   1.000
_cell.angle_alpha   90.00
_cell.angle_beta   90.00
_cell.angle_gamma   90.00
#
_symmetry.space_group_name_H-M   'P 1'
#
loop_
_entity.id
_entity.type
_entity.pdbx_description
1 polymer ?
#
loop_
_entity_poly.entity_id
_entity_poly.type
_entity_poly.pdbx_seq_one_letter_code
_entity_poly.pdbx_strand_id
1 'polypeptide(L)'
;MLQRQDDLSFWQSVTGSIENGESPIHAAIREVKEETGFDIFAENLPLFDCNQRISFEIFPQFRYKYAPDITHCTEHWFLLALEDESVPTLTEHQAYQWVTIQQAVMLTKSWNNRAAIETYLSD
;
A
#
# COMPACT_ATOMS: atom_id res chain seq x y z
N MET A 1 8.74 3.10 -1.28
CA MET A 1 8.18 3.32 0.08
C MET A 1 7.66 4.75 0.19
N LEU A 2 6.50 4.93 0.81
CA LEU A 2 5.78 6.21 0.95
C LEU A 2 5.63 6.58 2.43
N GLN A 3 5.88 7.84 2.80
CA GLN A 3 5.78 8.35 4.17
C GLN A 3 4.39 8.91 4.44
N ARG A 4 3.68 8.36 5.43
CA ARG A 4 2.32 8.79 5.77
C ARG A 4 2.32 10.24 6.29
N GLN A 5 1.27 11.00 5.99
CA GLN A 5 1.09 12.36 6.53
C GLN A 5 0.70 12.37 8.01
N ASP A 6 -0.01 11.34 8.49
CA ASP A 6 -0.52 11.26 9.87
C ASP A 6 0.44 10.61 10.87
N ASP A 7 1.47 9.90 10.40
CA ASP A 7 2.62 9.44 11.19
C ASP A 7 3.88 9.48 10.31
N LEU A 8 4.69 10.54 10.45
CA LEU A 8 5.93 10.74 9.67
C LEU A 8 6.98 9.63 9.89
N SER A 9 6.86 8.83 10.95
CA SER A 9 7.74 7.69 11.17
C SER A 9 7.21 6.39 10.55
N PHE A 10 6.02 6.41 9.95
CA PHE A 10 5.40 5.27 9.31
C PHE A 10 5.58 5.36 7.80
N TRP A 11 6.33 4.40 7.26
CA TRP A 11 6.52 4.22 5.83
C TRP A 11 5.82 2.95 5.36
N GLN A 12 5.22 2.98 4.17
CA GLN A 12 4.46 1.86 3.64
C GLN A 12 4.49 1.81 2.10
N SER A 13 3.99 0.72 1.53
CA SER A 13 3.48 0.68 0.15
C SER A 13 2.14 1.45 0.05
N VAL A 14 1.57 1.55 -1.15
CA VAL A 14 0.20 2.09 -1.37
C VAL A 14 -0.82 1.28 -0.56
N THR A 15 -1.75 1.95 0.13
CA THR A 15 -2.80 1.27 0.91
C THR A 15 -4.09 2.07 0.92
N GLY A 16 -5.22 1.44 0.63
CA GLY A 16 -6.50 2.12 0.65
C GLY A 16 -7.67 1.26 1.08
N SER A 17 -8.79 1.93 1.33
CA SER A 17 -10.05 1.24 1.66
C SER A 17 -10.77 0.84 0.39
N ILE A 18 -11.44 -0.32 0.43
CA ILE A 18 -12.34 -0.72 -0.64
C ILE A 18 -13.67 0.00 -0.43
N GLU A 19 -14.11 0.78 -1.41
CA GLU A 19 -15.37 1.50 -1.34
C GLU A 19 -16.59 0.58 -1.49
N ASN A 20 -17.77 1.07 -1.11
CA ASN A 20 -18.99 0.28 -1.18
C ASN A 20 -19.33 -0.08 -2.63
N GLY A 21 -19.39 -1.39 -2.93
CA GLY A 21 -19.62 -1.90 -4.29
C GLY A 21 -18.37 -1.95 -5.16
N GLU A 22 -17.20 -1.57 -4.64
CA GLU A 22 -15.91 -1.66 -5.32
C GLU A 22 -15.31 -3.06 -5.16
N SER A 23 -14.60 -3.54 -6.18
CA SER A 23 -13.82 -4.78 -6.08
C SER A 23 -12.41 -4.46 -5.56
N PRO A 24 -11.72 -5.42 -4.91
CA PRO A 24 -10.35 -5.19 -4.42
C PRO A 24 -9.37 -4.70 -5.49
N ILE A 25 -9.48 -5.22 -6.71
CA ILE A 25 -8.61 -4.79 -7.82
C ILE A 25 -8.93 -3.38 -8.31
N HIS A 26 -10.21 -2.98 -8.33
CA HIS A 26 -10.56 -1.60 -8.68
C HIS A 26 -10.09 -0.61 -7.62
N ALA A 27 -10.20 -0.97 -6.34
CA ALA A 27 -9.62 -0.18 -5.25
C ALA A 27 -8.11 -0.03 -5.43
N ALA A 28 -7.37 -1.13 -5.69
CA ALA A 28 -5.93 -1.07 -5.91
C ALA A 28 -5.55 -0.14 -7.08
N ILE A 29 -6.28 -0.20 -8.20
CA ILE A 29 -6.03 0.67 -9.36
C ILE A 29 -6.30 2.14 -9.02
N ARG A 30 -7.43 2.42 -8.35
CA ARG A 30 -7.82 3.76 -7.92
C ARG A 30 -6.77 4.34 -6.97
N GLU A 31 -6.41 3.61 -5.92
CA GLU A 31 -5.48 4.06 -4.88
C GLU A 31 -4.06 4.27 -5.42
N VAL A 32 -3.57 3.41 -6.32
CA VAL A 32 -2.28 3.65 -6.99
C VAL A 32 -2.30 4.99 -7.72
N LYS A 33 -3.37 5.27 -8.48
CA LYS A 33 -3.50 6.51 -9.22
C LYS A 33 -3.65 7.72 -8.29
N GLU A 34 -4.48 7.60 -7.26
CA GLU A 34 -4.73 8.67 -6.29
C GLU A 34 -3.47 9.03 -5.50
N GLU A 35 -2.77 8.03 -4.94
CA GLU A 35 -1.63 8.25 -4.04
C GLU A 35 -0.31 8.56 -4.77
N THR A 36 -0.12 8.04 -5.98
CA THR A 36 1.18 8.10 -6.68
C THR A 36 1.13 8.74 -8.07
N GLY A 37 -0.07 8.93 -8.63
CA GLY A 37 -0.25 9.45 -9.99
C GLY A 37 0.00 8.44 -11.11
N PHE A 38 0.48 7.23 -10.81
CA PHE A 38 0.67 6.19 -11.83
C PHE A 38 -0.69 5.66 -12.32
N ASP A 39 -0.92 5.73 -13.62
CA ASP A 39 -2.16 5.25 -14.25
C ASP A 39 -1.90 3.90 -14.91
N ILE A 40 -2.27 2.84 -14.20
CA ILE A 40 -2.04 1.45 -14.61
C ILE A 40 -2.56 1.15 -16.02
N PHE A 41 -3.72 1.69 -16.40
CA PHE A 41 -4.29 1.45 -17.72
C PHE A 41 -3.65 2.32 -18.80
N ALA A 42 -3.41 3.60 -18.53
CA ALA A 42 -2.82 4.51 -19.51
C ALA A 42 -1.35 4.17 -19.79
N GLU A 43 -0.63 3.69 -18.78
CA GLU A 43 0.79 3.32 -18.85
C GLU A 43 0.99 1.82 -19.14
N ASN A 44 -0.09 1.04 -19.24
CA ASN A 44 -0.07 -0.41 -19.49
C ASN A 44 0.81 -1.16 -18.47
N LEU A 45 0.70 -0.79 -17.19
CA LEU A 45 1.51 -1.37 -16.12
C LEU A 45 0.94 -2.73 -15.66
N PRO A 46 1.79 -3.71 -15.35
CA PRO A 46 1.35 -5.01 -14.89
C PRO A 46 0.97 -4.98 -13.41
N LEU A 47 -0.33 -5.07 -13.13
CA LEU A 47 -0.88 -5.27 -11.78
C LEU A 47 -1.24 -6.75 -11.57
N PHE A 48 -0.62 -7.38 -10.57
CA PHE A 48 -0.83 -8.77 -10.23
C PHE A 48 -1.61 -8.91 -8.92
N ASP A 49 -2.69 -9.68 -8.94
CA ASP A 49 -3.37 -10.12 -7.73
C ASP A 49 -2.59 -11.27 -7.09
N CYS A 50 -2.13 -11.09 -5.85
CA CYS A 50 -1.42 -12.12 -5.10
C CYS A 50 -2.34 -13.27 -4.65
N ASN A 51 -3.66 -13.10 -4.76
CA ASN A 51 -4.70 -13.95 -4.21
C ASN A 51 -4.51 -14.22 -2.71
N GLN A 52 -3.86 -13.27 -2.03
CA GLN A 52 -3.53 -13.33 -0.62
C GLN A 52 -4.33 -12.28 0.12
N ARG A 53 -4.93 -12.70 1.24
CA ARG A 53 -5.73 -11.85 2.11
C ARG A 53 -5.42 -12.13 3.56
N ILE A 54 -5.24 -11.09 4.34
CA ILE A 54 -4.95 -11.20 5.76
C ILE A 54 -5.92 -10.34 6.57
N SER A 55 -6.14 -10.70 7.82
CA SER A 55 -6.85 -9.86 8.79
C SER A 55 -5.91 -9.52 9.94
N PHE A 56 -5.89 -8.25 10.33
CA PHE A 56 -4.99 -7.76 11.37
C PHE A 56 -5.70 -6.73 12.25
N GLU A 57 -5.22 -6.60 13.49
CA GLU A 57 -5.71 -5.60 14.41
C GLU A 57 -5.25 -4.21 13.97
N ILE A 58 -6.20 -3.28 13.84
CA ILE A 58 -5.94 -1.89 13.46
C ILE A 58 -5.16 -1.25 14.60
N PHE A 59 -4.03 -0.63 14.25
CA PHE A 59 -3.22 0.17 15.17
C PHE A 59 -4.11 1.12 15.99
N PRO A 60 -4.01 1.15 17.33
CA PRO A 60 -4.90 1.94 18.18
C PRO A 60 -5.01 3.41 17.76
N GLN A 61 -3.89 4.02 17.34
CA GLN A 61 -3.85 5.41 16.90
C GLN A 61 -4.59 5.69 15.58
N PHE A 62 -4.95 4.67 14.79
CA PHE A 62 -5.70 4.82 13.53
C PHE A 62 -7.17 4.38 13.64
N ARG A 63 -7.59 3.82 14.78
CA ARG A 63 -8.98 3.35 14.97
C ARG A 63 -10.03 4.43 14.86
N TYR A 64 -9.69 5.70 15.09
CA TYR A 64 -10.60 6.83 14.95
C TYR A 64 -11.14 7.00 13.51
N LYS A 65 -10.47 6.42 12.51
CA LYS A 65 -10.91 6.42 11.11
C LYS A 65 -12.00 5.38 10.82
N TYR A 66 -12.24 4.46 11.75
CA TYR A 66 -13.18 3.36 11.62
C TYR A 66 -14.39 3.55 12.53
N ALA A 67 -15.47 2.81 12.28
CA ALA A 67 -16.64 2.82 13.16
C ALA A 67 -16.29 2.29 14.58
N PRO A 68 -17.02 2.70 15.65
CA PRO A 68 -16.62 2.50 17.04
C PRO A 68 -16.27 1.07 17.48
N ASP A 69 -16.83 0.05 16.82
CA ASP A 69 -16.63 -1.37 17.18
C ASP A 69 -15.64 -2.10 16.23
N ILE A 70 -15.05 -1.39 15.27
CA ILE A 70 -14.15 -1.99 14.29
C ILE A 70 -12.73 -1.97 14.82
N THR A 71 -12.22 -3.17 15.10
CA THR A 71 -10.86 -3.39 15.64
C THR A 71 -9.94 -4.07 14.65
N HIS A 72 -10.47 -4.67 13.58
CA HIS A 72 -9.71 -5.43 12.60
C HIS A 72 -9.99 -4.91 11.18
N CYS A 73 -8.94 -4.93 10.37
CA CYS A 73 -9.01 -4.65 8.94
C CYS A 73 -8.62 -5.92 8.17
N THR A 74 -9.26 -6.11 7.02
CA THR A 74 -8.89 -7.15 6.06
C THR A 74 -8.22 -6.50 4.87
N GLU A 75 -7.02 -6.95 4.55
CA GLU A 75 -6.18 -6.41 3.47
C GLU A 75 -5.98 -7.47 2.39
N HIS A 76 -6.08 -7.03 1.14
CA HIS A 76 -5.83 -7.81 -0.07
C HIS A 76 -4.52 -7.34 -0.70
N TRP A 77 -3.66 -8.28 -1.09
CA TRP A 77 -2.32 -7.94 -1.61
C TRP A 77 -2.28 -7.93 -3.13
N PHE A 78 -1.63 -6.91 -3.67
CA PHE A 78 -1.34 -6.74 -5.08
C PHE A 78 0.12 -6.35 -5.27
N LEU A 79 0.67 -6.69 -6.43
CA LEU A 79 1.99 -6.24 -6.87
C LEU A 79 1.85 -5.43 -8.14
N LEU A 80 2.46 -4.26 -8.15
CA LEU A 80 2.62 -3.43 -9.34
C LEU A 80 4.10 -3.37 -9.67
N ALA A 81 4.49 -3.91 -10.82
CA ALA A 81 5.87 -3.78 -11.29
C ALA A 81 5.99 -2.55 -12.20
N LEU A 82 7.04 -1.76 -11.97
CA LEU A 82 7.47 -0.68 -12.86
C LEU A 82 8.72 -1.13 -13.61
N GLU A 83 8.91 -0.65 -14.83
CA GLU A 83 10.11 -0.95 -15.62
C GLU A 83 11.36 -0.34 -14.99
N ASP A 84 11.25 0.90 -14.51
CA ASP A 84 12.32 1.66 -13.86
C ASP A 84 11.78 2.46 -12.66
N GLU A 85 12.69 2.85 -11.77
CA GLU A 85 12.39 3.80 -10.70
C GLU A 85 11.86 5.12 -11.28
N SER A 86 10.65 5.50 -10.86
CA SER A 86 9.95 6.68 -11.36
C SER A 86 9.55 7.62 -10.21
N VAL A 87 9.38 8.91 -10.51
CA VAL A 87 8.99 9.92 -9.52
C VAL A 87 7.46 9.93 -9.40
N PRO A 88 6.86 9.49 -8.27
CA PRO A 88 5.42 9.57 -8.08
C PRO A 88 4.99 11.02 -7.81
N THR A 89 3.77 11.35 -8.23
CA THR A 89 3.07 12.57 -7.80
C THR A 89 2.25 12.26 -6.56
N LEU A 90 2.76 12.64 -5.39
CA LEU A 90 2.12 12.32 -4.10
C LEU A 90 0.99 13.29 -3.75
N THR A 91 -0.12 12.74 -3.28
CA THR A 91 -1.30 13.50 -2.80
C THR A 91 -1.54 13.29 -1.30
N GLU A 92 -1.43 12.05 -0.83
CA GLU A 92 -1.73 11.64 0.56
C GLU A 92 -0.48 11.35 1.41
N HIS A 93 0.69 11.40 0.78
CA HIS A 93 1.98 11.09 1.40
C HIS A 93 2.89 12.32 1.43
N GLN A 94 3.79 12.39 2.41
CA GLN A 94 4.70 13.53 2.57
C GLN A 94 5.97 13.39 1.73
N ALA A 95 6.45 12.16 1.57
CA ALA A 95 7.68 11.84 0.86
C ALA A 95 7.62 10.41 0.31
N TYR A 96 8.48 10.12 -0.68
CA TYR A 96 8.73 8.76 -1.17
C TYR A 96 10.23 8.48 -1.19
N GLN A 97 10.59 7.20 -1.19
CA GLN A 97 11.93 6.73 -1.47
C GLN A 97 11.90 5.37 -2.17
N TRP A 98 12.70 5.24 -3.22
CA TRP A 98 13.14 3.95 -3.75
C TRP A 98 14.26 3.42 -2.87
N VAL A 99 14.14 2.18 -2.44
CA VAL A 99 15.02 1.54 -1.47
C VAL A 99 15.16 0.06 -1.82
N THR A 100 16.22 -0.59 -1.33
CA THR A 100 16.36 -2.04 -1.50
C THR A 100 15.26 -2.78 -0.75
N ILE A 101 15.04 -4.05 -1.10
CA ILE A 101 14.06 -4.91 -0.43
C ILE A 101 14.32 -4.96 1.09
N GLN A 102 15.58 -5.15 1.50
CA GLN A 102 15.95 -5.21 2.91
C GLN A 102 15.66 -3.89 3.64
N GLN A 103 15.94 -2.75 2.99
CA GLN A 103 15.63 -1.45 3.55
C GLN A 103 14.12 -1.26 3.70
N ALA A 104 13.31 -1.64 2.71
CA ALA A 104 11.86 -1.54 2.76
C ALA A 104 11.26 -2.36 3.93
N VAL A 105 11.71 -3.62 4.08
CA VAL A 105 11.35 -4.54 5.18
C VAL A 105 11.66 -3.92 6.55
N MET A 106 12.82 -3.28 6.69
CA MET A 106 13.24 -2.66 7.95
C MET A 106 12.51 -1.33 8.22
N LEU A 107 12.15 -0.60 7.17
CA LEU A 107 11.59 0.75 7.25
C LEU A 107 10.10 0.75 7.63
N THR A 108 9.32 -0.22 7.15
CA THR A 108 7.88 -0.27 7.47
C THR A 108 7.63 -0.71 8.91
N LYS A 109 6.69 -0.02 9.57
CA LYS A 109 6.15 -0.46 10.88
C LYS A 109 5.10 -1.55 10.74
N SER A 110 4.52 -1.69 9.55
CA SER A 110 3.43 -2.62 9.29
C SER A 110 3.96 -4.02 9.05
N TRP A 111 3.66 -4.95 9.95
CA TRP A 111 4.14 -6.33 9.85
C TRP A 111 3.62 -7.03 8.58
N ASN A 112 2.41 -6.69 8.14
CA ASN A 112 1.80 -7.22 6.93
C ASN A 112 2.46 -6.67 5.66
N ASN A 113 2.74 -5.37 5.60
CA ASN A 113 3.48 -4.79 4.48
C ASN A 113 4.88 -5.41 4.38
N ARG A 114 5.55 -5.61 5.53
CA ARG A 114 6.81 -6.37 5.60
C ARG A 114 6.63 -7.78 5.03
N ALA A 115 5.65 -8.52 5.51
CA ALA A 115 5.41 -9.90 5.07
C ALA A 115 5.12 -9.99 3.56
N ALA A 116 4.37 -9.04 3.00
CA ALA A 116 4.13 -8.98 1.55
C ALA A 116 5.44 -8.78 0.76
N ILE A 117 6.29 -7.83 1.19
CA ILE A 117 7.59 -7.58 0.57
C ILE A 117 8.48 -8.84 0.64
N GLU A 118 8.60 -9.46 1.81
CA GLU A 118 9.43 -10.67 2.01
C GLU A 118 8.93 -11.89 1.22
N THR A 119 7.61 -11.98 0.99
CA THR A 119 7.01 -13.13 0.30
C THR A 119 7.18 -13.05 -1.20
N TYR A 120 7.06 -11.85 -1.77
CA TYR A 120 6.92 -11.68 -3.22
C TYR A 120 8.11 -11.00 -3.90
N LEU A 121 8.98 -10.33 -3.13
CA LEU A 121 10.16 -9.67 -3.68
C LEU A 121 11.42 -10.41 -3.21
N SER A 122 12.32 -10.67 -4.15
CA SER A 122 13.65 -11.22 -3.91
C SER A 122 14.68 -10.46 -4.75
N ASP A 123 15.92 -10.37 -4.27
CA ASP A 123 17.04 -9.85 -5.06
C ASP A 123 17.42 -10.78 -6.22
#